data_AF-A0A3C0KPR6-F1
#
_entry.id   AF-A0A3C0KPR6-F1
#
_cell.length_a   1.000
_cell.length_b   1.000
_cell.length_c   1.000
_cell.angle_alpha   90.00
_cell.angle_beta   90.00
_cell.angle_gamma   90.00
#
_symmetry.space_group_name_H-M   'P 1'
#
loop_
_entity.id
_entity.type
_entity.pdbx_description
1 polymer ?
#
loop_
_entity_poly.entity_id
_entity_poly.type
_entity_poly.pdbx_seq_one_letter_code
_entity_poly.pdbx_strand_id
1 'polypeptide(L)'
;MKTIQTAILDFGCRIAQEVEARALLMYADSASELPLCKDTLPGFDLILVTKDNDIPERFEGVCIILNVPNVNLTRVGQIKIAITKGIAIGLFKKGDKVVCLSGVPKFGYVDSIFVIDVGREFEILTSEHLVDLTEKVYPEVFGAILNLSIELAAQGREGRKVGTSFIIGDHDRVLQLSRQMIINPFMGYSEAERNVLNPELKETLKEFSAIDGAFVIKEDGTIVTAGRHLSAALESKD
;
A
#
# COMPACT_ATOMS: atom_id res chain seq x y z
N MET A 1 -2.58 29.08 -11.93
CA MET A 1 -2.35 27.63 -11.76
C MET A 1 -3.40 26.78 -12.46
N LYS A 2 -4.69 27.16 -12.40
CA LYS A 2 -5.78 26.45 -13.11
C LYS A 2 -5.48 26.07 -14.56
N THR A 3 -4.94 26.99 -15.37
CA THR A 3 -4.55 26.71 -16.77
C THR A 3 -3.50 25.60 -16.90
N ILE A 4 -2.52 25.56 -15.99
CA ILE A 4 -1.47 24.52 -15.98
C ILE A 4 -2.08 23.17 -15.55
N GLN A 5 -2.94 23.17 -14.53
CA GLN A 5 -3.62 21.98 -14.06
C GLN A 5 -4.50 21.34 -15.13
N THR A 6 -5.30 22.16 -15.85
CA THR A 6 -6.10 21.68 -16.98
C THR A 6 -5.21 21.12 -18.09
N ALA A 7 -4.13 21.82 -18.46
CA ALA A 7 -3.19 21.32 -19.45
C ALA A 7 -2.56 19.98 -19.04
N ILE A 8 -2.15 19.83 -17.77
CA ILE A 8 -1.59 18.59 -17.25
C ILE A 8 -2.60 17.45 -17.29
N LEU A 9 -3.85 17.72 -16.93
CA LEU A 9 -4.91 16.71 -17.03
C LEU A 9 -5.12 16.29 -18.49
N ASP A 10 -5.21 17.24 -19.42
CA ASP A 10 -5.42 16.98 -20.84
C ASP A 10 -4.26 16.15 -21.43
N PHE A 11 -3.01 16.55 -21.13
CA PHE A 11 -1.83 15.78 -21.54
C PHE A 11 -1.77 14.42 -20.85
N GLY A 12 -2.16 14.33 -19.58
CA GLY A 12 -2.24 13.08 -18.84
C GLY A 12 -3.23 12.10 -19.48
N CYS A 13 -4.44 12.57 -19.79
CA CYS A 13 -5.47 11.76 -20.47
C CYS A 13 -4.98 11.34 -21.88
N ARG A 14 -4.30 12.21 -22.64
CA ARG A 14 -3.69 11.84 -23.94
C ARG A 14 -2.60 10.79 -23.82
N ILE A 15 -1.65 10.99 -22.89
CA ILE A 15 -0.58 10.01 -22.63
C ILE A 15 -1.18 8.67 -22.24
N ALA A 16 -2.20 8.66 -21.38
CA ALA A 16 -2.88 7.43 -20.97
C ALA A 16 -3.49 6.67 -22.16
N GLN A 17 -4.06 7.37 -23.15
CA GLN A 17 -4.56 6.74 -24.38
C GLN A 17 -3.41 6.21 -25.24
N GLU A 18 -2.38 7.02 -25.50
CA GLU A 18 -1.26 6.66 -26.38
C GLU A 18 -0.46 5.46 -25.87
N VAL A 19 -0.29 5.35 -24.54
CA VAL A 19 0.46 4.24 -23.96
C VAL A 19 -0.42 3.01 -23.70
N GLU A 20 -1.73 3.09 -23.98
CA GLU A 20 -2.73 2.07 -23.61
C GLU A 20 -2.68 1.78 -22.10
N ALA A 21 -2.73 2.85 -21.30
CA ALA A 21 -2.69 2.74 -19.85
C ALA A 21 -3.90 1.95 -19.34
N ARG A 22 -3.68 1.15 -18.29
CA ARG A 22 -4.76 0.51 -17.53
C ARG A 22 -5.60 1.57 -16.82
N ALA A 23 -4.95 2.60 -16.27
CA ALA A 23 -5.60 3.63 -15.48
C ALA A 23 -4.87 4.98 -15.47
N LEU A 24 -5.64 6.04 -15.20
CA LEU A 24 -5.14 7.35 -14.81
C LEU A 24 -5.43 7.60 -13.33
N LEU A 25 -4.40 7.85 -12.56
CA LEU A 25 -4.41 7.94 -11.10
C LEU A 25 -4.19 9.38 -10.65
N MET A 26 -5.02 9.87 -9.73
CA MET A 26 -4.92 11.22 -9.17
C MET A 26 -5.15 11.22 -7.65
N TYR A 27 -4.49 12.09 -6.92
CA TYR A 27 -4.76 12.28 -5.48
C TYR A 27 -5.86 13.31 -5.24
N ALA A 28 -6.84 12.98 -4.39
CA ALA A 28 -7.98 13.85 -4.07
C ALA A 28 -7.55 15.24 -3.59
N ASP A 29 -6.57 15.31 -2.69
CA ASP A 29 -5.99 16.56 -2.15
C ASP A 29 -5.48 17.51 -3.26
N SER A 30 -5.01 16.95 -4.38
CA SER A 30 -4.46 17.72 -5.51
C SER A 30 -5.43 17.86 -6.68
N ALA A 31 -6.49 17.04 -6.71
CA ALA A 31 -7.48 16.96 -7.77
C ALA A 31 -8.79 17.67 -7.44
N SER A 32 -8.93 18.24 -6.24
CA SER A 32 -10.13 18.94 -5.77
C SER A 32 -10.61 20.05 -6.73
N GLU A 33 -9.69 20.74 -7.40
CA GLU A 33 -10.01 21.78 -8.39
C GLU A 33 -9.95 21.30 -9.86
N LEU A 34 -9.53 20.06 -10.12
CA LEU A 34 -9.45 19.54 -11.48
C LEU A 34 -10.85 19.26 -12.05
N PRO A 35 -11.09 19.58 -13.33
CA PRO A 35 -12.31 19.13 -14.00
C PRO A 35 -12.27 17.60 -14.12
N LEU A 36 -13.45 16.97 -14.15
CA LEU A 36 -13.57 15.60 -14.60
C LEU A 36 -13.07 15.51 -16.05
N CYS A 37 -12.30 14.47 -16.39
CA CYS A 37 -12.01 14.14 -17.79
C CYS A 37 -13.31 13.62 -18.43
N LYS A 38 -14.28 14.52 -18.70
CA LYS A 38 -15.65 14.18 -19.16
C LYS A 38 -15.69 13.69 -20.60
N ASP A 39 -14.68 14.02 -21.39
CA ASP A 39 -14.68 13.80 -22.84
C ASP A 39 -13.86 12.57 -23.29
N THR A 40 -13.32 11.76 -22.37
CA THR A 40 -12.23 10.80 -22.67
C THR A 40 -12.42 9.37 -22.19
N LEU A 41 -13.63 8.95 -21.82
CA LEU A 41 -13.90 7.53 -21.50
C LEU A 41 -14.35 6.81 -22.78
N PRO A 42 -13.39 6.31 -23.58
CA PRO A 42 -13.09 4.88 -23.51
C PRO A 42 -11.58 4.58 -23.57
N GLY A 43 -11.07 3.74 -22.65
CA GLY A 43 -9.74 3.14 -22.79
C GLY A 43 -9.01 2.82 -21.48
N PHE A 44 -9.29 3.54 -20.39
CA PHE A 44 -8.62 3.35 -19.10
C PHE A 44 -9.52 3.74 -17.92
N ASP A 45 -9.24 3.19 -16.73
CA ASP A 45 -9.98 3.50 -15.49
C ASP A 45 -9.48 4.81 -14.87
N LEU A 46 -10.40 5.62 -14.33
CA LEU A 46 -10.04 6.77 -13.51
C LEU A 46 -9.95 6.34 -12.03
N ILE A 47 -8.80 6.55 -11.40
CA ILE A 47 -8.56 6.17 -10.00
C ILE A 47 -8.30 7.42 -9.17
N LEU A 48 -9.13 7.64 -8.15
CA LEU A 48 -8.94 8.69 -7.18
C LEU A 48 -8.35 8.11 -5.89
N VAL A 49 -7.16 8.55 -5.54
CA VAL A 49 -6.45 8.15 -4.32
C VAL A 49 -6.75 9.14 -3.22
N THR A 50 -7.19 8.63 -2.07
CA THR A 50 -7.55 9.47 -0.93
C THR A 50 -7.05 8.87 0.38
N LYS A 51 -6.74 9.75 1.34
CA LYS A 51 -6.34 9.37 2.70
C LYS A 51 -7.54 9.13 3.62
N ASP A 52 -8.67 9.73 3.26
CA ASP A 52 -9.92 9.73 4.03
C ASP A 52 -11.08 9.43 3.07
N ASN A 53 -12.26 9.12 3.59
CA ASN A 53 -13.43 8.88 2.73
C ASN A 53 -14.06 10.18 2.18
N ASP A 54 -13.37 11.32 2.33
CA ASP A 54 -13.82 12.61 1.78
C ASP A 54 -13.50 12.66 0.28
N ILE A 55 -14.50 12.29 -0.52
CA ILE A 55 -14.44 12.28 -1.97
C ILE A 55 -15.21 13.49 -2.46
N PRO A 56 -14.63 14.36 -3.30
CA PRO A 56 -15.40 15.45 -3.87
C PRO A 56 -16.57 14.88 -4.67
N GLU A 57 -17.81 15.35 -4.42
CA GLU A 57 -19.07 14.85 -5.03
C GLU A 57 -18.97 14.62 -6.54
N ARG A 58 -18.19 15.45 -7.25
CA ARG A 58 -17.95 15.35 -8.69
C ARG A 58 -17.37 13.99 -9.11
N PHE A 59 -16.64 13.30 -8.24
CA PHE A 59 -15.97 12.04 -8.54
C PHE A 59 -16.79 10.81 -8.11
N GLU A 60 -17.90 11.00 -7.40
CA GLU A 60 -18.77 9.91 -6.98
C GLU A 60 -19.38 9.17 -8.18
N GLY A 61 -19.25 7.85 -8.19
CA GLY A 61 -19.80 6.98 -9.25
C GLY A 61 -19.09 7.06 -10.60
N VAL A 62 -18.05 7.88 -10.74
CA VAL A 62 -17.29 8.08 -12.00
C VAL A 62 -15.86 7.52 -11.93
N CYS A 63 -15.33 7.33 -10.73
CA CYS A 63 -13.97 6.83 -10.52
C CYS A 63 -13.91 5.67 -9.50
N ILE A 64 -12.85 4.89 -9.59
CA ILE A 64 -12.49 3.89 -8.60
C ILE A 64 -11.76 4.61 -7.46
N ILE A 65 -12.22 4.38 -6.22
CA ILE A 65 -11.61 4.98 -5.04
C ILE A 65 -10.55 4.06 -4.47
N LEU A 66 -9.35 4.59 -4.26
CA LEU A 66 -8.25 3.89 -3.63
C LEU A 66 -7.87 4.56 -2.31
N ASN A 67 -8.25 3.94 -1.20
CA ASN A 67 -7.90 4.41 0.13
C ASN A 67 -6.44 4.06 0.47
N VAL A 68 -5.66 5.05 0.86
CA VAL A 68 -4.28 4.92 1.34
C VAL A 68 -4.14 5.42 2.78
N PRO A 69 -3.13 4.98 3.53
CA PRO A 69 -2.92 5.45 4.90
C PRO A 69 -2.78 6.97 4.99
N ASN A 70 -3.36 7.56 6.03
CA ASN A 70 -3.28 9.00 6.28
C ASN A 70 -1.90 9.39 6.87
N VAL A 71 -0.91 9.45 5.98
CA VAL A 71 0.47 9.82 6.30
C VAL A 71 1.00 10.90 5.34
N ASN A 72 2.00 11.64 5.79
CA ASN A 72 2.67 12.64 4.94
C ASN A 72 3.74 11.97 4.09
N LEU A 73 3.63 12.11 2.77
CA LEU A 73 4.48 11.44 1.80
C LEU A 73 4.97 12.45 0.76
N THR A 74 6.10 12.12 0.13
CA THR A 74 6.53 12.81 -1.09
C THR A 74 5.63 12.42 -2.27
N ARG A 75 5.69 13.17 -3.38
CA ARG A 75 5.00 12.81 -4.64
C ARG A 75 5.22 11.34 -5.05
N VAL A 76 6.49 10.94 -5.05
CA VAL A 76 6.89 9.57 -5.40
C VAL A 76 6.41 8.58 -4.34
N GLY A 77 6.46 8.93 -3.06
CA GLY A 77 5.94 8.09 -1.97
C GLY A 77 4.44 7.83 -2.08
N GLN A 78 3.67 8.86 -2.45
CA GLN A 78 2.26 8.77 -2.78
C GLN A 78 2.03 7.77 -3.93
N ILE A 79 2.67 7.98 -5.08
CA ILE A 79 2.53 7.08 -6.23
C ILE A 79 2.89 5.64 -5.85
N LYS A 80 4.01 5.42 -5.15
CA LYS A 80 4.43 4.09 -4.70
C LYS A 80 3.37 3.40 -3.85
N ILE A 81 2.83 4.09 -2.85
CA ILE A 81 1.82 3.51 -1.96
C ILE A 81 0.53 3.23 -2.71
N ALA A 82 0.12 4.12 -3.61
CA ALA A 82 -1.07 3.91 -4.43
C ALA A 82 -0.92 2.71 -5.36
N ILE A 83 0.22 2.57 -6.07
CA ILE A 83 0.48 1.41 -6.91
C ILE A 83 0.53 0.12 -6.07
N THR A 84 1.26 0.13 -4.94
CA THR A 84 1.37 -1.05 -4.06
C THR A 84 0.00 -1.46 -3.52
N LYS A 85 -0.81 -0.51 -3.07
CA LYS A 85 -2.17 -0.77 -2.57
C LYS A 85 -3.09 -1.27 -3.69
N GLY A 86 -2.96 -0.70 -4.90
CA GLY A 86 -3.71 -1.16 -6.07
C GLY A 86 -3.37 -2.60 -6.43
N ILE A 87 -2.10 -3.01 -6.40
CA ILE A 87 -1.70 -4.42 -6.58
C ILE A 87 -2.31 -5.27 -5.45
N ALA A 88 -2.18 -4.82 -4.21
CA ALA A 88 -2.67 -5.55 -3.03
C ALA A 88 -4.16 -5.90 -3.13
N ILE A 89 -5.00 -5.03 -3.71
CA ILE A 89 -6.44 -5.26 -3.86
C ILE A 89 -6.84 -5.81 -5.24
N GLY A 90 -5.86 -6.17 -6.08
CA GLY A 90 -6.10 -6.71 -7.43
C GLY A 90 -6.51 -5.69 -8.49
N LEU A 91 -6.35 -4.39 -8.21
CA LEU A 91 -6.65 -3.32 -9.16
C LEU A 91 -5.59 -3.21 -10.28
N PHE A 92 -4.34 -3.56 -9.97
CA PHE A 92 -3.22 -3.54 -10.91
C PHE A 92 -2.51 -4.90 -10.94
N LYS A 93 -1.98 -5.27 -12.11
CA LYS A 93 -1.14 -6.46 -12.32
C LYS A 93 0.16 -6.10 -13.03
N LYS A 94 1.12 -7.03 -13.01
CA LYS A 94 2.40 -6.89 -13.73
C LYS A 94 2.15 -6.63 -15.21
N GLY A 95 2.86 -5.63 -15.75
CA GLY A 95 2.75 -5.18 -17.14
C GLY A 95 1.65 -4.14 -17.38
N ASP A 96 0.81 -3.83 -16.38
CA ASP A 96 -0.11 -2.69 -16.50
C ASP A 96 0.69 -1.38 -16.53
N LYS A 97 0.27 -0.45 -17.38
CA LYS A 97 0.79 0.92 -17.38
C LYS A 97 -0.19 1.84 -16.66
N VAL A 98 0.32 2.70 -15.78
CA VAL A 98 -0.50 3.66 -15.02
C VAL A 98 0.06 5.06 -15.21
N VAL A 99 -0.80 6.00 -15.58
CA VAL A 99 -0.45 7.42 -15.66
C VAL A 99 -0.86 8.09 -14.35
N CYS A 100 0.09 8.63 -13.61
CA CYS A 100 -0.15 9.28 -12.32
C CYS A 100 -0.01 10.79 -12.44
N LEU A 101 -1.06 11.52 -12.08
CA LEU A 101 -1.04 12.96 -11.92
C LEU A 101 -0.74 13.28 -10.45
N SER A 102 0.36 13.99 -10.21
CA SER A 102 0.84 14.30 -8.86
C SER A 102 1.27 15.77 -8.73
N GLY A 103 1.36 16.22 -7.48
CA GLY A 103 1.68 17.59 -7.09
C GLY A 103 2.26 17.63 -5.69
N VAL A 104 2.79 18.77 -5.24
CA VAL A 104 3.17 18.88 -3.82
C VAL A 104 1.88 18.76 -3.00
N PRO A 105 1.75 17.78 -2.09
CA PRO A 105 0.50 17.59 -1.35
C PRO A 105 0.06 18.86 -0.61
N LYS A 106 1.02 19.60 -0.05
CA LYS A 106 0.78 20.86 0.68
C LYS A 106 0.15 21.96 -0.18
N PHE A 107 0.29 21.93 -1.50
CA PHE A 107 -0.15 23.02 -2.36
C PHE A 107 -1.47 22.77 -3.08
N GLY A 108 -2.02 21.55 -3.02
CA GLY A 108 -3.36 21.25 -3.54
C GLY A 108 -3.51 21.40 -5.06
N TYR A 109 -2.40 21.35 -5.81
CA TYR A 109 -2.43 21.37 -7.27
C TYR A 109 -1.54 20.28 -7.84
N VAL A 110 -1.91 19.78 -9.02
CA VAL A 110 -1.09 18.88 -9.84
C VAL A 110 -0.11 19.69 -10.69
N ASP A 111 1.15 19.28 -10.73
CA ASP A 111 2.20 19.88 -11.56
C ASP A 111 3.10 18.85 -12.28
N SER A 112 2.85 17.56 -12.08
CA SER A 112 3.71 16.47 -12.56
C SER A 112 2.88 15.33 -13.15
N ILE A 113 3.38 14.73 -14.23
CA ILE A 113 2.87 13.50 -14.84
C ILE A 113 3.94 12.42 -14.71
N PHE A 114 3.56 11.25 -14.20
CA PHE A 114 4.41 10.07 -14.17
C PHE A 114 3.75 8.96 -14.98
N VAL A 115 4.54 8.19 -15.73
CA VAL A 115 4.07 7.01 -16.45
C VAL A 115 4.80 5.82 -15.88
N ILE A 116 4.08 4.92 -15.23
CA ILE A 116 4.63 3.81 -14.45
C ILE A 116 4.30 2.50 -15.14
N ASP A 117 5.29 1.61 -15.29
CA ASP A 117 5.11 0.21 -15.71
C ASP A 117 5.14 -0.68 -14.46
N VAL A 118 3.98 -1.23 -14.10
CA VAL A 118 3.79 -2.05 -12.90
C VAL A 118 4.63 -3.33 -13.02
N GLY A 119 5.62 -3.48 -12.14
CA GLY A 119 6.50 -4.64 -12.14
C GLY A 119 7.84 -4.44 -12.84
N ARG A 120 8.07 -3.30 -13.51
CA ARG A 120 9.39 -2.91 -14.04
C ARG A 120 10.01 -1.76 -13.27
N GLU A 121 9.19 -0.78 -12.90
CA GLU A 121 9.64 0.30 -12.03
C GLU A 121 9.45 -0.08 -10.56
N PHE A 122 10.36 0.43 -9.71
CA PHE A 122 10.37 0.25 -8.26
C PHE A 122 10.62 -1.19 -7.76
N GLU A 123 11.66 -1.87 -8.25
CA GLU A 123 12.08 -3.25 -7.88
C GLU A 123 12.00 -3.58 -6.36
N ILE A 124 12.13 -2.60 -5.47
CA ILE A 124 11.99 -2.75 -4.01
C ILE A 124 10.55 -3.13 -3.59
N LEU A 125 9.55 -2.74 -4.38
CA LEU A 125 8.12 -3.00 -4.21
C LEU A 125 7.56 -3.85 -5.35
N THR A 126 8.43 -4.45 -6.18
CA THR A 126 8.04 -5.23 -7.36
C THR A 126 9.06 -6.31 -7.72
N SER A 127 9.73 -6.92 -6.74
CA SER A 127 10.47 -8.16 -7.02
C SER A 127 9.52 -9.17 -7.68
N GLU A 128 10.03 -10.06 -8.52
CA GLU A 128 9.21 -11.03 -9.28
C GLU A 128 8.23 -11.83 -8.41
N HIS A 129 8.45 -11.86 -7.10
CA HIS A 129 7.66 -12.55 -6.07
C HIS A 129 6.49 -11.77 -5.46
N LEU A 130 6.27 -10.49 -5.79
CA LEU A 130 5.11 -9.77 -5.26
C LEU A 130 3.78 -10.16 -5.93
N VAL A 131 3.84 -10.63 -7.18
CA VAL A 131 2.68 -11.26 -7.83
C VAL A 131 2.40 -12.62 -7.19
N ASP A 132 3.45 -13.39 -6.85
CA ASP A 132 3.30 -14.64 -6.07
C ASP A 132 2.71 -14.39 -4.67
N LEU A 133 2.86 -13.17 -4.12
CA LEU A 133 2.32 -12.80 -2.82
C LEU A 133 0.78 -12.81 -2.82
N THR A 134 0.15 -12.37 -3.91
CA THR A 134 -1.32 -12.39 -4.03
C THR A 134 -1.90 -13.80 -4.17
N GLU A 135 -1.09 -14.80 -4.53
CA GLU A 135 -1.52 -16.20 -4.57
C GLU A 135 -1.44 -16.90 -3.20
N LYS A 136 -0.53 -16.44 -2.33
CA LYS A 136 -0.25 -17.08 -1.03
C LYS A 136 -0.82 -16.33 0.17
N VAL A 137 -1.09 -15.03 0.04
CA VAL A 137 -1.59 -14.19 1.14
C VAL A 137 -2.85 -13.48 0.68
N TYR A 138 -3.86 -13.45 1.56
CA TYR A 138 -5.11 -12.76 1.22
C TYR A 138 -4.86 -11.26 0.98
N PRO A 139 -5.37 -10.69 -0.14
CA PRO A 139 -5.30 -9.27 -0.49
C PRO A 139 -5.51 -8.30 0.69
N GLU A 140 -6.55 -8.56 1.47
CA GLU A 140 -6.97 -7.78 2.62
C GLU A 140 -5.95 -7.83 3.76
N VAL A 141 -5.30 -8.98 3.99
CA VAL A 141 -4.28 -9.19 5.03
C VAL A 141 -3.01 -8.43 4.67
N PHE A 142 -2.53 -8.59 3.44
CA PHE A 142 -1.38 -7.82 2.96
C PHE A 142 -1.68 -6.32 2.99
N GLY A 143 -2.88 -5.92 2.55
CA GLY A 143 -3.34 -4.55 2.59
C GLY A 143 -3.39 -3.97 4.01
N ALA A 144 -3.80 -4.75 5.01
CA ALA A 144 -3.84 -4.33 6.42
C ALA A 144 -2.43 -4.14 6.99
N ILE A 145 -1.52 -5.10 6.76
CA ILE A 145 -0.13 -5.02 7.25
C ILE A 145 0.68 -3.93 6.53
N LEU A 146 0.50 -3.75 5.23
CA LEU A 146 1.11 -2.65 4.49
C LEU A 146 0.67 -1.30 5.06
N ASN A 147 -0.64 -1.14 5.30
CA ASN A 147 -1.18 0.07 5.90
C ASN A 147 -0.56 0.33 7.29
N LEU A 148 -0.52 -0.68 8.15
CA LEU A 148 0.09 -0.59 9.48
C LEU A 148 1.58 -0.24 9.40
N SER A 149 2.32 -0.84 8.46
CA SER A 149 3.75 -0.59 8.26
C SER A 149 4.02 0.85 7.84
N ILE A 150 3.19 1.40 6.94
CA ILE A 150 3.26 2.80 6.51
C ILE A 150 2.97 3.75 7.67
N GLU A 151 1.94 3.46 8.48
CA GLU A 151 1.63 4.24 9.68
C GLU A 151 2.77 4.24 10.69
N LEU A 152 3.33 3.07 10.99
CA LEU A 152 4.48 2.92 11.90
C LEU A 152 5.71 3.68 11.39
N ALA A 153 6.01 3.59 10.09
CA ALA A 153 7.14 4.28 9.49
C ALA A 153 7.00 5.81 9.56
N ALA A 154 5.77 6.32 9.41
CA ALA A 154 5.50 7.75 9.41
C ALA A 154 5.35 8.35 10.82
N GLN A 155 4.63 7.67 11.71
CA GLN A 155 4.22 8.18 13.02
C GLN A 155 5.12 7.66 14.15
N GLY A 156 5.71 6.48 13.97
CA GLY A 156 6.37 5.76 15.05
C GLY A 156 5.39 5.37 16.16
N ARG A 157 5.90 5.29 17.39
CA ARG A 157 5.12 5.10 18.62
C ARG A 157 5.47 6.21 19.59
N GLU A 158 4.47 6.96 20.06
CA GLU A 158 4.66 8.07 21.01
C GLU A 158 5.74 9.08 20.57
N GLY A 159 5.82 9.34 19.26
CA GLY A 159 6.80 10.25 18.66
C GLY A 159 8.21 9.68 18.49
N ARG A 160 8.44 8.42 18.90
CA ARG A 160 9.71 7.70 18.68
C ARG A 160 9.64 6.85 17.42
N LYS A 161 10.70 6.89 16.61
CA LYS A 161 10.82 6.01 15.45
C LYS A 161 10.82 4.56 15.91
N VAL A 162 9.93 3.76 15.34
CA VAL A 162 9.83 2.32 15.58
C VAL A 162 9.98 1.63 14.23
N GLY A 163 10.84 0.62 14.19
CA GLY A 163 10.94 -0.32 13.08
C GLY A 163 10.50 -1.69 13.57
N THR A 164 9.75 -2.42 12.75
CA THR A 164 9.32 -3.77 13.07
C THR A 164 9.32 -4.64 11.82
N SER A 165 9.27 -5.96 12.01
CA SER A 165 9.23 -6.94 10.92
C SER A 165 7.93 -7.73 10.99
N PHE A 166 7.18 -7.74 9.89
CA PHE A 166 6.00 -8.59 9.72
C PHE A 166 6.32 -9.69 8.71
N ILE A 167 6.24 -10.94 9.14
CA ILE A 167 6.42 -12.12 8.28
C ILE A 167 5.05 -12.76 8.07
N ILE A 168 4.63 -12.85 6.81
CA ILE A 168 3.29 -13.33 6.42
C ILE A 168 3.45 -14.54 5.51
N GLY A 169 2.68 -15.61 5.73
CA GLY A 169 2.63 -16.77 4.86
C GLY A 169 2.85 -18.09 5.59
N ASP A 170 3.81 -18.90 5.12
CA ASP A 170 4.20 -20.21 5.67
C ASP A 170 4.81 -20.06 7.08
N HIS A 171 3.93 -19.88 8.05
CA HIS A 171 4.29 -19.72 9.45
C HIS A 171 4.99 -20.96 10.02
N ASP A 172 4.63 -22.16 9.59
CA ASP A 172 5.25 -23.40 10.07
C ASP A 172 6.75 -23.43 9.74
N ARG A 173 7.10 -23.11 8.48
CA ARG A 173 8.50 -23.03 8.07
C ARG A 173 9.24 -21.89 8.79
N VAL A 174 8.59 -20.73 8.94
CA VAL A 174 9.17 -19.59 9.67
C VAL A 174 9.45 -19.98 11.12
N LEU A 175 8.51 -20.65 11.81
CA LEU A 175 8.68 -21.08 13.20
C LEU A 175 9.84 -22.07 13.36
N GLN A 176 10.06 -22.97 12.41
CA GLN A 176 11.22 -23.89 12.40
C GLN A 176 12.55 -23.13 12.27
N LEU A 177 12.56 -22.03 11.53
CA LEU A 177 13.75 -21.19 11.25
C LEU A 177 13.84 -19.97 12.16
N SER A 178 13.24 -20.01 13.35
CA SER A 178 13.25 -18.88 14.27
C SER A 178 13.05 -19.30 15.72
N ARG A 179 13.43 -18.44 16.66
CA ARG A 179 13.34 -18.71 18.11
C ARG A 179 12.56 -17.61 18.83
N GLN A 180 11.74 -18.01 19.78
CA GLN A 180 10.98 -17.09 20.63
C GLN A 180 11.93 -16.38 21.60
N MET A 181 11.96 -15.04 21.62
CA MET A 181 12.83 -14.28 22.54
C MET A 181 12.11 -13.89 23.83
N ILE A 182 10.84 -13.51 23.71
CA ILE A 182 10.00 -13.06 24.82
C ILE A 182 8.72 -13.89 24.90
N ILE A 183 7.97 -13.79 26.00
CA ILE A 183 6.66 -14.43 26.13
C ILE A 183 5.78 -13.98 24.95
N ASN A 184 5.14 -14.94 24.27
CA ASN A 184 4.25 -14.63 23.16
C ASN A 184 2.97 -13.92 23.69
N PRO A 185 2.75 -12.63 23.36
CA PRO A 185 1.62 -11.90 23.89
C PRO A 185 0.27 -12.31 23.24
N PHE A 186 0.29 -13.05 22.13
CA PHE A 186 -0.91 -13.53 21.44
C PHE A 186 -1.34 -14.94 21.86
N MET A 187 -0.59 -15.58 22.77
CA MET A 187 -0.90 -16.91 23.25
C MET A 187 -2.15 -16.90 24.15
N GLY A 188 -3.10 -17.80 23.90
CA GLY A 188 -4.32 -17.94 24.69
C GLY A 188 -5.53 -17.17 24.17
N TYR A 189 -5.34 -16.31 23.15
CA TYR A 189 -6.43 -15.61 22.46
C TYR A 189 -6.95 -16.42 21.27
N SER A 190 -8.24 -16.27 20.96
CA SER A 190 -8.84 -16.89 19.77
C SER A 190 -8.24 -16.32 18.48
N GLU A 191 -8.36 -17.07 17.38
CA GLU A 191 -7.85 -16.62 16.07
C GLU A 191 -8.50 -15.32 15.60
N ALA A 192 -9.79 -15.12 15.90
CA ALA A 192 -10.52 -13.89 15.57
C ALA A 192 -9.98 -12.67 16.33
N GLU A 193 -9.70 -12.81 17.63
CA GLU A 193 -9.16 -11.72 18.45
C GLU A 193 -7.78 -11.28 17.98
N ARG A 194 -6.94 -12.23 17.55
CA ARG A 194 -5.57 -12.00 17.07
C ARG A 194 -5.46 -11.93 15.55
N ASN A 195 -6.54 -11.66 14.82
CA ASN A 195 -6.49 -11.44 13.39
C ASN A 195 -6.15 -9.98 13.07
N VAL A 196 -5.24 -9.72 12.12
CA VAL A 196 -4.81 -8.36 11.75
C VAL A 196 -5.93 -7.52 11.13
N LEU A 197 -7.01 -8.16 10.66
CA LEU A 197 -8.21 -7.51 10.16
C LEU A 197 -9.13 -7.03 11.29
N ASN A 198 -8.90 -7.47 12.53
CA ASN A 198 -9.60 -6.94 13.69
C ASN A 198 -9.15 -5.50 13.97
N PRO A 199 -10.02 -4.48 13.81
CA PRO A 199 -9.65 -3.09 14.03
C PRO A 199 -9.24 -2.79 15.48
N GLU A 200 -9.75 -3.55 16.45
CA GLU A 200 -9.40 -3.38 17.87
C GLU A 200 -7.95 -3.76 18.16
N LEU A 201 -7.34 -4.61 17.34
CA LEU A 201 -5.98 -5.10 17.52
C LEU A 201 -4.91 -4.07 17.10
N LYS A 202 -5.30 -3.07 16.31
CA LYS A 202 -4.36 -2.15 15.65
C LYS A 202 -3.42 -1.44 16.63
N GLU A 203 -3.95 -0.90 17.73
CA GLU A 203 -3.12 -0.20 18.72
C GLU A 203 -2.26 -1.17 19.52
N THR A 204 -2.74 -2.38 19.79
CA THR A 204 -1.94 -3.46 20.39
C THR A 204 -0.74 -3.84 19.50
N LEU A 205 -0.93 -3.90 18.18
CA LEU A 205 0.17 -4.15 17.26
C LEU A 205 1.20 -3.02 17.26
N LYS A 206 0.75 -1.77 17.32
CA LYS A 206 1.66 -0.61 17.45
C LYS A 206 2.45 -0.66 18.76
N GLU A 207 1.81 -1.06 19.84
CA GLU A 207 2.47 -1.22 21.14
C GLU A 207 3.55 -2.32 21.08
N PHE A 208 3.21 -3.50 20.58
CA PHE A 208 4.16 -4.60 20.47
C PHE A 208 5.21 -4.40 19.36
N SER A 209 4.98 -3.50 18.41
CA SER A 209 5.99 -3.14 17.40
C SER A 209 7.21 -2.45 18.01
N ALA A 210 7.09 -1.86 19.21
CA ALA A 210 8.21 -1.29 19.94
C ALA A 210 9.11 -2.37 20.59
N ILE A 211 8.67 -3.62 20.60
CA ILE A 211 9.43 -4.75 21.14
C ILE A 211 10.35 -5.31 20.03
N ASP A 212 11.53 -5.79 20.42
CA ASP A 212 12.47 -6.42 19.50
C ASP A 212 11.94 -7.77 18.96
N GLY A 213 12.18 -8.04 17.68
CA GLY A 213 11.77 -9.26 16.98
C GLY A 213 10.63 -9.09 15.98
N ALA A 214 10.33 -10.18 15.28
CA ALA A 214 9.34 -10.23 14.21
C ALA A 214 7.98 -10.70 14.72
N PHE A 215 6.92 -10.19 14.07
CA PHE A 215 5.60 -10.79 14.05
C PHE A 215 5.57 -11.90 13.00
N VAL A 216 4.96 -13.03 13.35
CA VAL A 216 4.68 -14.13 12.41
C VAL A 216 3.17 -14.25 12.24
N ILE A 217 2.70 -14.18 11.00
CA ILE A 217 1.29 -14.05 10.65
C ILE A 217 0.97 -15.12 9.59
N LYS A 218 -0.15 -15.82 9.77
CA LYS A 218 -0.67 -16.76 8.77
C LYS A 218 -1.18 -16.02 7.53
N GLU A 219 -1.40 -16.77 6.45
CA GLU A 219 -1.95 -16.28 5.18
C GLU A 219 -3.32 -15.58 5.34
N ASP A 220 -4.11 -16.03 6.31
CA ASP A 220 -5.44 -15.51 6.66
C ASP A 220 -5.43 -14.31 7.62
N GLY A 221 -4.24 -13.83 8.00
CA GLY A 221 -4.08 -12.69 8.90
C GLY A 221 -4.06 -13.03 10.38
N THR A 222 -4.17 -14.30 10.77
CA THR A 222 -4.06 -14.69 12.17
C THR A 222 -2.62 -14.57 12.67
N ILE A 223 -2.40 -13.76 13.71
CA ILE A 223 -1.07 -13.56 14.29
C ILE A 223 -0.71 -14.75 15.16
N VAL A 224 0.35 -15.45 14.78
CA VAL A 224 0.88 -16.61 15.50
C VAL A 224 1.68 -16.17 16.72
N THR A 225 2.58 -15.21 16.54
CA THR A 225 3.43 -14.71 17.61
C THR A 225 4.09 -13.37 17.27
N ALA A 226 4.65 -12.71 18.28
CA ALA A 226 5.50 -11.53 18.17
C ALA A 226 6.76 -11.68 19.05
N GLY A 227 7.76 -10.84 18.81
CA GLY A 227 9.01 -10.87 19.57
C GLY A 227 9.88 -12.08 19.24
N ARG A 228 9.85 -12.52 17.97
CA ARG A 228 10.57 -13.70 17.51
C ARG A 228 11.84 -13.33 16.75
N HIS A 229 12.95 -13.98 17.07
CA HIS A 229 14.21 -13.81 16.35
C HIS A 229 14.24 -14.74 15.14
N LEU A 230 14.35 -14.16 13.94
CA LEU A 230 14.48 -14.92 12.70
C LEU A 230 15.92 -15.44 12.56
N SER A 231 16.08 -16.75 12.48
CA SER A 231 17.37 -17.41 12.34
C SER A 231 17.61 -17.68 10.85
N ALA A 232 18.10 -16.68 10.12
CA ALA A 232 18.54 -16.87 8.75
C ALA A 232 19.88 -17.63 8.75
N ALA A 233 19.84 -18.96 8.85
CA ALA A 233 21.00 -19.75 8.46
C ALA A 233 21.03 -19.78 6.92
N LEU A 234 22.13 -19.33 6.33
CA LEU A 234 22.46 -19.71 4.95
C LEU A 234 22.56 -21.24 4.96
N GLU A 235 21.79 -21.92 4.12
CA GLU A 235 22.09 -23.32 3.81
C GLU A 235 23.53 -23.35 3.30
N SER A 236 24.45 -23.88 4.11
CA SER A 236 25.73 -24.34 3.60
C SER A 236 25.40 -25.47 2.64
N LYS A 237 25.49 -25.18 1.33
CA LYS A 237 25.53 -26.21 0.30
C LYS A 237 26.80 -27.02 0.54
N ASP A 238 26.66 -28.12 1.27
CA ASP A 238 27.59 -29.25 1.18
C ASP A 238 27.31 -30.03 -0.12
#